data_AF-A0ABD7HHJ7-F1
#
_entry.id   AF-A0ABD7HHJ7-F1
#
_cell.length_a   1.000
_cell.length_b   1.000
_cell.length_c   1.000
_cell.angle_alpha   90.00
_cell.angle_beta   90.00
_cell.angle_gamma   90.00
#
_symmetry.space_group_name_H-M   'P 1'
#
loop_
_entity.id
_entity.type
_entity.pdbx_description
1 polymer ?
#
loop_
_entity_poly.entity_id
_entity_poly.type
_entity_poly.pdbx_seq_one_letter_code
_entity_poly.pdbx_strand_id
1 'polypeptide(L)'
;MSLVAEVQQCIGESFSVRAVGGSRKIEITSEPELPWSLRLEGTPEGWFPYFTCRTSSSQFGGDRTDLNDFLSILLAVALRGRAWSAGLVDVEHPAVPEMGELYARHVVLVQPSPFLTRESVAAEVREILKPMITLGFLLPQALGIYDCLSKSTYGFESLESTEWVSVVRKALRLKGADADVVTSRENPDWRYFRSARSGISVLSSSISAEFMLALTATGHPFETDRRLDRCFDGPTAELLERGAARNAIPRRISARLASLFRAIELCEPHCMIALENAVVGVGDQHVVLMPAISGAAGYEAGRRAVARRHAEDAGFLNGGLDFQWADPTNPGRFENLILELLRVEPGVRVRASGNVNDRDQGRDLHIEKYVRHEVVAGTEASPVRRVRVVGQCKVRRGAVSKVDVPDILDTLTRHNAVGFFLAVSTYVTSDLANWLDGERAKSPEAYEWWTRVEIEDRLRRNPGIAARFSDVVWPVGNCGAVVK
;
A
#
# COMPACT_ATOMS: atom_id res chain seq x y z
N MET A 1 -2.96 16.25 33.03
CA MET A 1 -3.50 14.88 33.22
C MET A 1 -2.51 13.90 32.60
N SER A 2 -2.27 12.74 33.20
CA SER A 2 -1.45 11.70 32.53
C SER A 2 -2.26 11.12 31.37
N LEU A 3 -1.59 10.70 30.29
CA LEU A 3 -2.29 10.07 29.15
C LEU A 3 -3.11 8.85 29.57
N VAL A 4 -2.62 8.10 30.58
CA VAL A 4 -3.36 6.98 31.18
C VAL A 4 -4.72 7.43 31.72
N ALA A 5 -4.77 8.53 32.47
CA ALA A 5 -6.02 9.05 33.03
C ALA A 5 -6.97 9.57 31.93
N GLU A 6 -6.42 10.22 30.90
CA GLU A 6 -7.18 10.72 29.76
C GLU A 6 -7.81 9.58 28.95
N VAL A 7 -7.02 8.55 28.62
CA VAL A 7 -7.51 7.36 27.90
C VAL A 7 -8.54 6.62 28.75
N GLN A 8 -8.27 6.39 30.04
CA GLN A 8 -9.19 5.71 30.96
C GLN A 8 -10.55 6.44 31.04
N GLN A 9 -10.55 7.77 31.14
CA GLN A 9 -11.77 8.58 31.16
C GLN A 9 -12.57 8.45 29.85
N CYS A 10 -11.88 8.27 28.71
CA CYS A 10 -12.53 8.20 27.41
C CYS A 10 -13.18 6.83 27.11
N ILE A 11 -12.56 5.74 27.58
CA ILE A 11 -12.97 4.37 27.22
C ILE A 11 -13.93 3.73 28.23
N GLY A 12 -14.07 4.30 29.43
CA GLY A 12 -14.99 3.84 30.46
C GLY A 12 -14.45 2.68 31.32
N GLU A 13 -15.32 2.10 32.16
CA GLU A 13 -14.93 1.13 33.19
C GLU A 13 -14.72 -0.30 32.67
N SER A 14 -15.20 -0.63 31.47
CA SER A 14 -15.02 -1.97 30.86
C SER A 14 -13.58 -2.28 30.43
N PHE A 15 -12.67 -1.32 30.59
CA PHE A 15 -11.27 -1.42 30.23
C PHE A 15 -10.38 -0.95 31.36
N SER A 16 -9.24 -1.62 31.52
CA SER A 16 -8.16 -1.21 32.40
C SER A 16 -7.00 -0.66 31.56
N VAL A 17 -6.53 0.54 31.92
CA VAL A 17 -5.37 1.19 31.30
C VAL A 17 -4.19 1.15 32.27
N ARG A 18 -3.07 0.55 31.86
CA ARG A 18 -1.84 0.48 32.66
C ARG A 18 -0.61 0.94 31.90
N ALA A 19 0.31 1.58 32.61
CA ALA A 19 1.64 1.87 32.08
C ALA A 19 2.53 0.63 32.21
N VAL A 20 3.30 0.29 31.16
CA VAL A 20 4.16 -0.90 31.11
C VAL A 20 5.60 -0.47 30.87
N GLY A 21 6.53 -0.81 31.77
CA GLY A 21 7.95 -0.52 31.57
C GLY A 21 8.33 0.98 31.52
N GLY A 22 7.53 1.85 32.15
CA GLY A 22 7.76 3.31 32.20
C GLY A 22 6.65 4.12 31.51
N SER A 23 6.82 5.44 31.39
CA SER A 23 5.78 6.38 30.89
C SER A 23 5.54 6.35 29.37
N ARG A 24 6.27 5.52 28.62
CA ARG A 24 6.21 5.47 27.14
C ARG A 24 5.50 4.25 26.57
N LYS A 25 5.00 3.31 27.38
CA LYS A 25 4.14 2.24 26.88
C LYS A 25 2.89 2.15 27.72
N ILE A 26 1.75 2.10 27.05
CA ILE A 26 0.44 1.92 27.65
C ILE A 26 -0.15 0.63 27.11
N GLU A 27 -0.73 -0.17 27.99
CA GLU A 27 -1.50 -1.34 27.64
C GLU A 27 -2.93 -1.17 28.12
N ILE A 28 -3.87 -1.52 27.25
CA ILE A 28 -5.30 -1.44 27.48
C ILE A 28 -5.88 -2.85 27.33
N THR A 29 -6.51 -3.32 28.39
CA THR A 29 -7.09 -4.67 28.50
C THR A 29 -8.56 -4.57 28.88
N SER A 30 -9.38 -5.55 28.48
CA SER A 30 -10.80 -5.62 28.84
C SER A 30 -11.03 -6.45 30.10
N GLU A 31 -12.16 -6.21 30.75
CA GLU A 31 -12.72 -7.11 31.77
C GLU A 31 -14.14 -7.55 31.36
N PRO A 32 -14.41 -8.85 31.14
CA PRO A 32 -13.48 -10.00 31.25
C PRO A 32 -12.34 -9.97 30.20
N GLU A 33 -11.27 -10.72 30.47
CA GLU A 33 -10.07 -10.76 29.64
C GLU A 33 -10.36 -11.36 28.26
N LEU A 34 -10.32 -10.50 27.24
CA LEU A 34 -10.38 -10.86 25.82
C LEU A 34 -8.99 -11.28 25.31
N PRO A 35 -8.90 -11.98 24.17
CA PRO A 35 -7.61 -12.45 23.64
C PRO A 35 -6.77 -11.33 23.05
N TRP A 36 -7.28 -10.10 23.05
CA TRP A 36 -6.63 -8.92 22.49
C TRP A 36 -6.34 -7.89 23.58
N SER A 37 -5.12 -7.37 23.58
CA SER A 37 -4.76 -6.15 24.30
C SER A 37 -4.28 -5.09 23.32
N LEU A 38 -4.76 -3.85 23.47
CA LEU A 38 -4.26 -2.72 22.70
C LEU A 38 -3.04 -2.14 23.40
N ARG A 39 -1.94 -2.00 22.67
CA ARG A 39 -0.71 -1.39 23.14
C ARG A 39 -0.43 -0.10 22.38
N LEU A 40 -0.01 0.92 23.12
CA LEU A 40 0.44 2.20 22.59
C LEU A 40 1.91 2.38 22.98
N GLU A 41 2.78 2.53 21.98
CA GLU A 41 4.20 2.82 22.19
C GLU A 41 4.51 4.26 21.77
N GLY A 42 5.03 5.06 22.70
CA GLY A 42 5.36 6.46 22.47
C GLY A 42 6.65 6.63 21.68
N THR A 43 6.57 7.33 20.55
CA THR A 43 7.67 7.69 19.66
C THR A 43 7.77 9.22 19.52
N PRO A 44 8.82 9.77 18.89
CA PRO A 44 8.88 11.19 18.56
C PRO A 44 7.73 11.69 17.67
N GLU A 45 7.18 10.82 16.81
CA GLU A 45 6.12 11.12 15.85
C GLU A 45 4.72 11.03 16.45
N GLY A 46 4.55 10.36 17.59
CA GLY A 46 3.25 10.18 18.24
C GLY A 46 3.16 8.88 19.03
N TRP A 47 1.97 8.29 19.08
CA TRP A 47 1.72 6.99 19.69
C TRP A 47 1.50 5.95 18.61
N PHE A 48 2.25 4.86 18.66
CA PHE A 48 2.14 3.74 17.73
C PHE A 48 1.19 2.67 18.30
N PRO A 49 -0.01 2.49 17.73
CA PRO A 49 -0.99 1.54 18.23
C PRO A 49 -0.87 0.17 17.54
N TYR A 50 -0.89 -0.89 18.35
CA TYR A 50 -1.00 -2.26 17.85
C TYR A 50 -1.72 -3.14 18.85
N PHE A 51 -2.45 -4.14 18.37
CA PHE A 51 -3.00 -5.16 19.24
C PHE A 51 -2.04 -6.32 19.38
N THR A 52 -2.02 -6.94 20.55
CA THR A 52 -1.45 -8.27 20.76
C THR A 52 -2.60 -9.25 20.88
N CYS A 53 -2.69 -10.18 19.93
CA CYS A 53 -3.58 -11.32 19.99
C CYS A 53 -2.84 -12.50 20.62
N ARG A 54 -3.25 -12.89 21.82
CA ARG A 54 -2.65 -14.01 22.54
C ARG A 54 -3.68 -14.64 23.47
N THR A 55 -3.94 -15.92 23.23
CA THR A 55 -4.80 -16.74 24.09
C THR A 55 -4.01 -17.37 25.24
N SER A 56 -4.67 -17.63 26.37
CA SER A 56 -4.05 -18.24 27.56
C SER A 56 -4.36 -19.73 27.70
N SER A 57 -3.46 -20.48 28.34
CA SER A 57 -3.65 -21.90 28.67
C SER A 57 -4.70 -22.09 29.77
N SER A 58 -5.03 -21.02 30.50
CA SER A 58 -6.17 -21.00 31.42
C SER A 58 -7.52 -20.95 30.69
N GLN A 59 -7.52 -20.52 29.42
CA GLN A 59 -8.73 -20.37 28.61
C GLN A 59 -8.89 -21.52 27.61
N PHE A 60 -7.79 -21.97 27.00
CA PHE A 60 -7.81 -23.00 25.96
C PHE A 60 -6.71 -24.04 26.19
N GLY A 61 -7.05 -25.31 26.03
CA GLY A 61 -6.09 -26.41 26.05
C GLY A 61 -5.31 -26.55 24.74
N GLY A 62 -4.12 -27.12 24.82
CA GLY A 62 -3.29 -27.52 23.67
C GLY A 62 -2.45 -26.40 23.04
N ASP A 63 -1.91 -26.69 21.85
CA ASP A 63 -1.37 -25.68 20.93
C ASP A 63 -2.50 -24.69 20.60
N ARG A 64 -2.19 -23.40 20.50
CA ARG A 64 -3.15 -22.31 20.26
C ARG A 64 -2.86 -21.50 19.00
N THR A 65 -2.06 -22.07 18.09
CA THR A 65 -1.69 -21.47 16.81
C THR A 65 -2.91 -21.05 16.01
N ASP A 66 -3.90 -21.93 15.91
CA ASP A 66 -5.17 -21.70 15.22
C ASP A 66 -5.96 -20.53 15.81
N LEU A 67 -6.07 -20.46 17.14
CA LEU A 67 -6.76 -19.39 17.85
C LEU A 67 -6.03 -18.06 17.69
N ASN A 68 -4.71 -18.02 17.91
CA ASN A 68 -3.91 -16.81 17.79
C ASN A 68 -3.91 -16.28 16.34
N ASP A 69 -3.93 -17.16 15.35
CA ASP A 69 -4.05 -16.80 13.94
C ASP A 69 -5.46 -16.26 13.67
N PHE A 70 -6.50 -17.07 13.85
CA PHE A 70 -7.85 -16.71 13.42
C PHE A 70 -8.44 -15.51 14.17
N LEU A 71 -8.25 -15.41 15.49
CA LEU A 71 -8.74 -14.28 16.28
C LEU A 71 -8.06 -12.97 15.87
N SER A 72 -6.79 -13.01 15.45
CA SER A 72 -6.11 -11.84 14.91
C SER A 72 -6.68 -11.41 13.55
N ILE A 73 -7.03 -12.38 12.69
CA ILE A 73 -7.64 -12.12 11.38
C ILE A 73 -9.01 -11.48 11.58
N LEU A 74 -9.84 -12.01 12.47
CA LEU A 74 -11.15 -11.45 12.80
C LEU A 74 -11.04 -9.99 13.25
N LEU A 75 -10.10 -9.68 14.14
CA LEU A 75 -9.87 -8.31 14.59
C LEU A 75 -9.42 -7.41 13.44
N ALA A 76 -8.46 -7.86 12.61
CA ALA A 76 -7.99 -7.09 11.46
C ALA A 76 -9.09 -6.82 10.43
N VAL A 77 -9.96 -7.80 10.18
CA VAL A 77 -11.13 -7.66 9.30
C VAL A 77 -12.17 -6.69 9.89
N ALA A 78 -12.45 -6.79 11.19
CA ALA A 78 -13.37 -5.89 11.87
C ALA A 78 -12.85 -4.43 11.87
N LEU A 79 -11.54 -4.24 12.07
CA LEU A 79 -10.86 -2.95 11.88
C LEU A 79 -11.00 -2.45 10.43
N ARG A 80 -10.83 -3.34 9.45
CA ARG A 80 -10.99 -3.01 8.03
C ARG A 80 -12.40 -2.58 7.66
N GLY A 81 -13.41 -3.17 8.29
CA GLY A 81 -14.80 -2.72 8.21
C GLY A 81 -14.97 -1.25 8.61
N ARG A 82 -14.10 -0.72 9.48
CA ARG A 82 -14.10 0.67 9.98
C ARG A 82 -13.03 1.56 9.35
N ALA A 83 -12.54 1.22 8.16
CA ALA A 83 -11.54 1.99 7.41
C ALA A 83 -10.13 2.03 8.03
N TRP A 84 -9.82 1.11 8.95
CA TRP A 84 -8.47 0.90 9.46
C TRP A 84 -7.84 -0.29 8.74
N SER A 85 -6.64 -0.12 8.18
CA SER A 85 -5.91 -1.24 7.57
C SER A 85 -4.73 -1.61 8.45
N ALA A 86 -4.59 -2.92 8.68
CA ALA A 86 -3.64 -3.47 9.62
C ALA A 86 -2.73 -4.52 8.95
N GLY A 87 -1.49 -4.58 9.41
CA GLY A 87 -0.56 -5.68 9.12
C GLY A 87 -0.58 -6.72 10.23
N LEU A 88 -0.40 -7.98 9.85
CA LEU A 88 -0.28 -9.10 10.77
C LEU A 88 1.19 -9.47 10.95
N VAL A 89 1.68 -9.48 12.19
CA VAL A 89 3.07 -9.82 12.51
C VAL A 89 3.09 -11.01 13.46
N ASP A 90 3.65 -12.11 12.99
CA ASP A 90 3.75 -13.35 13.75
C ASP A 90 4.78 -13.23 14.88
N VAL A 91 4.45 -13.81 16.02
CA VAL A 91 5.38 -13.98 17.16
C VAL A 91 5.55 -15.47 17.36
N GLU A 92 6.75 -15.97 17.07
CA GLU A 92 7.12 -17.37 17.24
C GLU A 92 7.29 -17.74 18.72
N HIS A 93 7.10 -19.03 19.04
CA HIS A 93 7.30 -19.50 20.41
C HIS A 93 8.79 -19.42 20.82
N PRO A 94 9.14 -18.70 21.91
CA PRO A 94 10.55 -18.43 22.24
C PRO A 94 11.36 -19.69 22.60
N ALA A 95 10.69 -20.77 23.00
CA ALA A 95 11.34 -22.04 23.35
C ALA A 95 11.34 -23.09 22.23
N VAL A 96 10.49 -22.96 21.20
CA VAL A 96 10.34 -23.96 20.13
C VAL A 96 10.04 -23.33 18.76
N PRO A 97 10.87 -22.37 18.28
CA PRO A 97 10.61 -21.64 17.03
C PRO A 97 10.56 -22.57 15.80
N GLU A 98 11.30 -23.69 15.84
CA GLU A 98 11.38 -24.66 14.74
C GLU A 98 10.08 -25.46 14.50
N MET A 99 9.15 -25.46 15.46
CA MET A 99 7.87 -26.19 15.36
C MET A 99 6.80 -25.44 14.57
N GLY A 100 7.05 -24.19 14.17
CA GLY A 100 6.05 -23.37 13.45
C GLY A 100 4.87 -22.89 14.31
N GLU A 101 4.95 -23.06 15.64
CA GLU A 101 3.91 -22.62 16.59
C GLU A 101 3.79 -21.09 16.60
N LEU A 102 2.57 -20.59 16.43
CA LEU A 102 2.24 -19.17 16.55
C LEU A 102 1.88 -18.83 18.00
N TYR A 103 2.87 -18.36 18.76
CA TYR A 103 2.71 -18.03 20.18
C TYR A 103 1.81 -16.82 20.43
N ALA A 104 1.93 -15.81 19.58
CA ALA A 104 1.06 -14.64 19.54
C ALA A 104 1.09 -14.03 18.15
N ARG A 105 0.21 -13.07 17.91
CA ARG A 105 0.28 -12.26 16.69
C ARG A 105 -0.07 -10.82 16.97
N HIS A 106 0.71 -9.91 16.41
CA HIS A 106 0.40 -8.50 16.47
C HIS A 106 -0.46 -8.07 15.28
N VAL A 107 -1.49 -7.27 15.56
CA VAL A 107 -2.29 -6.58 14.56
C VAL A 107 -1.86 -5.11 14.60
N VAL A 108 -1.00 -4.73 13.66
CA VAL A 108 -0.33 -3.43 13.62
C VAL A 108 -1.13 -2.48 12.73
N LEU A 109 -1.62 -1.36 13.26
CA LEU A 109 -2.35 -0.38 12.46
C LEU A 109 -1.37 0.42 11.59
N VAL A 110 -1.64 0.50 10.29
CA VAL A 110 -0.78 1.19 9.33
C VAL A 110 -1.50 2.34 8.63
N GLN A 111 -2.79 2.18 8.34
CA GLN A 111 -3.61 3.20 7.69
C GLN A 111 -4.86 3.52 8.52
N PRO A 112 -5.32 4.79 8.52
CA PRO A 112 -4.87 5.91 7.66
C PRO A 112 -3.53 6.55 8.06
N SER A 113 -3.12 6.37 9.30
CA SER A 113 -1.80 6.77 9.82
C SER A 113 -1.29 5.66 10.74
N PRO A 114 0.02 5.35 10.71
CA PRO A 114 0.62 4.42 11.68
C PRO A 114 0.79 5.05 13.07
N PHE A 115 0.59 6.36 13.21
CA PHE A 115 0.74 7.08 14.47
C PHE A 115 -0.53 7.86 14.82
N LEU A 116 -0.89 7.81 16.10
CA LEU A 116 -1.90 8.67 16.73
C LEU A 116 -1.21 9.92 17.24
N THR A 117 -1.80 11.09 16.97
CA THR A 117 -1.28 12.35 17.49
C THR A 117 -1.63 12.49 18.97
N ARG A 118 -0.86 13.30 19.70
CA ARG A 118 -1.15 13.55 21.12
C ARG A 118 -2.52 14.20 21.35
N GLU A 119 -3.01 14.96 20.39
CA GLU A 119 -4.29 15.68 20.46
C GLU A 119 -5.49 14.77 20.17
N SER A 120 -5.28 13.69 19.40
CA SER A 120 -6.33 12.78 18.94
C SER A 120 -6.33 11.42 19.61
N VAL A 121 -5.25 11.06 20.34
CA VAL A 121 -5.02 9.71 20.87
C VAL A 121 -6.20 9.14 21.64
N ALA A 122 -6.83 9.89 22.55
CA ALA A 122 -7.95 9.37 23.34
C ALA A 122 -9.17 9.04 22.48
N ALA A 123 -9.52 9.94 21.55
CA ALA A 123 -10.65 9.75 20.65
C ALA A 123 -10.40 8.60 19.65
N GLU A 124 -9.20 8.53 19.07
CA GLU A 124 -8.83 7.48 18.13
C GLU A 124 -8.75 6.10 18.81
N VAL A 125 -8.18 6.03 20.02
CA VAL A 125 -8.17 4.79 20.83
C VAL A 125 -9.59 4.28 21.06
N ARG A 126 -10.54 5.17 21.36
CA ARG A 126 -11.95 4.78 21.53
C ARG A 126 -12.53 4.16 20.27
N GLU A 127 -12.24 4.73 19.09
CA GLU A 127 -12.69 4.15 17.82
C GLU A 127 -12.02 2.81 17.50
N ILE A 128 -10.71 2.70 17.79
CA ILE A 128 -9.90 1.49 17.60
C ILE A 128 -10.38 0.34 18.50
N LEU A 129 -10.89 0.63 19.69
CA LEU A 129 -11.41 -0.39 20.62
C LEU A 129 -12.81 -0.91 20.26
N LYS A 130 -13.60 -0.21 19.43
CA LYS A 130 -14.97 -0.65 19.07
C LYS A 130 -15.03 -2.05 18.44
N PRO A 131 -14.16 -2.41 17.47
CA PRO A 131 -14.06 -3.79 16.98
C PRO A 131 -13.82 -4.81 18.09
N MET A 132 -12.95 -4.50 19.04
CA MET A 132 -12.63 -5.41 20.15
C MET A 132 -13.84 -5.63 21.07
N ILE A 133 -14.59 -4.58 21.39
CA ILE A 133 -15.86 -4.68 22.15
C ILE A 133 -16.88 -5.53 21.39
N THR A 134 -17.05 -5.23 20.10
CA THR A 134 -18.04 -5.90 19.25
C THR A 134 -17.74 -7.40 19.16
N LEU A 135 -16.48 -7.75 18.92
CA LEU A 135 -16.06 -9.15 18.88
C LEU A 135 -16.16 -9.81 20.25
N GLY A 136 -15.79 -9.13 21.33
CA GLY A 136 -15.93 -9.66 22.69
C GLY A 136 -17.36 -10.03 23.06
N PHE A 137 -18.35 -9.27 22.55
CA PHE A 137 -19.77 -9.60 22.74
C PHE A 137 -20.25 -10.73 21.82
N LEU A 138 -19.82 -10.73 20.56
CA LEU A 138 -20.35 -11.65 19.55
C LEU A 138 -19.69 -13.02 19.53
N LEU A 139 -18.39 -13.13 19.84
CA LEU A 139 -17.65 -14.39 19.76
C LEU A 139 -18.24 -15.51 20.63
N PRO A 140 -18.62 -15.26 21.91
CA PRO A 140 -19.23 -16.31 22.72
C PRO A 140 -20.55 -16.81 22.16
N GLN A 141 -21.35 -15.91 21.58
CA GLN A 141 -22.66 -16.23 21.03
C GLN A 141 -22.55 -16.96 19.68
N ALA A 142 -21.62 -16.54 18.83
CA ALA A 142 -21.49 -17.06 17.47
C ALA A 142 -20.64 -18.32 17.40
N LEU A 143 -19.52 -18.37 18.13
CA LEU A 143 -18.51 -19.42 17.98
C LEU A 143 -18.34 -20.28 19.24
N GLY A 144 -19.10 -20.05 20.32
CA GLY A 144 -18.95 -20.78 21.58
C GLY A 144 -17.63 -20.52 22.31
N ILE A 145 -16.82 -19.59 21.80
CA ILE A 145 -15.54 -19.20 22.37
C ILE A 145 -15.81 -18.49 23.70
N TYR A 146 -15.22 -18.96 24.79
CA TYR A 146 -15.44 -18.49 26.17
C TYR A 146 -16.71 -18.99 26.87
N ASP A 147 -17.43 -19.97 26.30
CA ASP A 147 -18.49 -20.66 27.05
C ASP A 147 -17.88 -21.57 28.13
N CYS A 148 -17.92 -21.10 29.38
CA CYS A 148 -17.33 -21.72 30.57
C CYS A 148 -17.92 -23.10 30.95
N LEU A 149 -18.97 -23.55 30.26
CA LEU A 149 -19.61 -24.85 30.48
C LEU A 149 -19.06 -25.97 29.60
N SER A 150 -18.26 -25.65 28.57
CA SER A 150 -17.71 -26.64 27.65
C SER A 150 -16.19 -26.70 27.78
N LYS A 151 -15.66 -27.85 28.18
CA LYS A 151 -14.21 -28.08 28.13
C LYS A 151 -13.80 -28.09 26.66
N SER A 152 -12.93 -27.17 26.24
CA SER A 152 -12.35 -27.22 24.90
C SER A 152 -11.55 -28.53 24.75
N THR A 153 -12.08 -29.48 24.00
CA THR A 153 -11.38 -30.70 23.60
C THR A 153 -10.49 -30.34 22.40
N TYR A 154 -9.18 -30.42 22.63
CA TYR A 154 -8.15 -30.16 21.63
C TYR A 154 -7.68 -31.49 21.03
N GLY A 155 -7.78 -31.63 19.71
CA GLY A 155 -7.24 -32.76 18.96
C GLY A 155 -6.00 -32.35 18.17
N PHE A 156 -4.90 -33.09 18.34
CA PHE A 156 -3.80 -33.03 17.38
C PHE A 156 -4.09 -34.05 16.27
N GLU A 157 -4.35 -33.58 15.05
CA GLU A 157 -4.45 -34.46 13.88
C GLU A 157 -3.05 -34.67 13.30
N SER A 158 -2.65 -35.92 13.03
CA SER A 158 -1.38 -36.14 12.36
C SER A 158 -1.44 -35.59 10.93
N LEU A 159 -0.39 -34.88 10.51
CA LEU A 159 -0.21 -34.33 9.15
C LEU A 159 -0.43 -35.36 8.03
N GLU A 160 -0.29 -36.65 8.34
CA GLU A 160 -0.44 -37.77 7.41
C GLU A 160 -1.89 -38.31 7.30
N SER A 161 -2.86 -37.81 8.08
CA SER A 161 -4.15 -38.48 8.26
C SER A 161 -5.37 -37.89 7.55
N THR A 162 -5.30 -36.72 6.91
CA THR A 162 -6.48 -36.10 6.29
C THR A 162 -6.33 -35.78 4.81
N GLU A 163 -7.25 -36.33 4.00
CA GLU A 163 -7.41 -36.05 2.56
C GLU A 163 -7.50 -34.54 2.30
N TRP A 164 -8.14 -33.80 3.20
CA TRP A 164 -8.28 -32.34 3.15
C TRP A 164 -6.93 -31.60 3.13
N VAL A 165 -5.98 -31.95 4.00
CA VAL A 165 -4.64 -31.31 4.02
C VAL A 165 -3.91 -31.58 2.71
N SER A 166 -4.02 -32.79 2.15
CA SER A 166 -3.42 -33.13 0.85
C SER A 166 -3.99 -32.26 -0.28
N VAL A 167 -5.31 -32.05 -0.31
CA VAL A 167 -5.98 -31.16 -1.26
C VAL A 167 -5.49 -29.71 -1.11
N VAL A 168 -5.45 -29.19 0.12
CA VAL A 168 -4.98 -27.83 0.42
C VAL A 168 -3.53 -27.65 -0.04
N ARG A 169 -2.62 -28.58 0.33
CA ARG A 169 -1.21 -28.53 -0.05
C ARG A 169 -1.01 -28.58 -1.56
N LYS A 170 -1.75 -29.46 -2.25
CA LYS A 170 -1.69 -29.61 -3.71
C LYS A 170 -2.18 -28.33 -4.40
N ALA A 171 -3.30 -27.76 -3.96
CA ALA A 171 -3.85 -26.51 -4.49
C ALA A 171 -2.89 -25.32 -4.28
N LEU A 172 -2.24 -25.26 -3.12
CA LEU A 172 -1.26 -24.23 -2.78
C LEU A 172 0.13 -24.44 -3.39
N ARG A 173 0.39 -25.63 -3.97
CA ARG A 173 1.70 -26.07 -4.51
C ARG A 173 2.83 -26.02 -3.47
N LEU A 174 2.54 -26.41 -2.23
CA LEU A 174 3.51 -26.43 -1.14
C LEU A 174 4.47 -27.62 -1.27
N LYS A 175 5.77 -27.38 -1.04
CA LYS A 175 6.83 -28.41 -1.08
C LYS A 175 7.39 -28.65 0.32
N GLY A 176 7.44 -29.91 0.75
CA GLY A 176 7.93 -30.32 2.09
C GLY A 176 6.92 -30.05 3.21
N ALA A 177 6.97 -30.80 4.31
CA ALA A 177 6.00 -30.73 5.42
C ALA A 177 6.58 -30.09 6.70
N ASP A 178 7.87 -29.77 6.71
CA ASP A 178 8.68 -29.62 7.93
C ASP A 178 8.32 -28.43 8.85
N ALA A 179 7.28 -27.65 8.53
CA ALA A 179 6.78 -26.57 9.38
C ALA A 179 5.28 -26.27 9.19
N ASP A 180 4.51 -27.27 8.73
CA ASP A 180 3.07 -27.13 8.60
C ASP A 180 2.38 -27.55 9.90
N VAL A 181 1.42 -26.74 10.36
CA VAL A 181 0.64 -26.98 11.58
C VAL A 181 -0.77 -27.37 11.17
N VAL A 182 -1.27 -28.48 11.72
CA VAL A 182 -2.63 -28.98 11.51
C VAL A 182 -3.28 -29.21 12.85
N THR A 183 -4.43 -28.59 13.08
CA THR A 183 -5.16 -28.73 14.35
C THR A 183 -6.66 -28.87 14.10
N SER A 184 -7.34 -29.50 15.05
CA SER A 184 -8.80 -29.55 15.11
C SER A 184 -9.29 -29.25 16.52
N ARG A 185 -10.48 -28.66 16.60
CA ARG A 185 -11.15 -28.34 17.87
C ARG A 185 -12.63 -28.68 17.76
N GLU A 186 -13.22 -29.09 18.88
CA GLU A 186 -14.68 -29.26 19.00
C GLU A 186 -15.36 -28.00 19.55
N ASN A 187 -14.64 -27.17 20.32
CA ASN A 187 -15.11 -25.85 20.71
C ASN A 187 -13.97 -24.81 20.71
N PRO A 188 -13.97 -23.84 19.79
CA PRO A 188 -14.88 -23.71 18.63
C PRO A 188 -14.72 -24.89 17.65
N ASP A 189 -15.78 -25.29 16.95
CA ASP A 189 -15.72 -26.39 15.96
C ASP A 189 -15.06 -25.92 14.66
N TRP A 190 -13.81 -26.35 14.45
CA TRP A 190 -13.07 -26.08 13.23
C TRP A 190 -11.93 -27.07 12.98
N ARG A 191 -11.49 -27.11 11.72
CA ARG A 191 -10.18 -27.64 11.32
C ARG A 191 -9.30 -26.52 10.80
N TYR A 192 -8.02 -26.62 11.05
CA TYR A 192 -7.07 -25.57 10.73
C TYR A 192 -5.80 -26.14 10.14
N PHE A 193 -5.31 -25.47 9.09
CA PHE A 193 -4.05 -25.73 8.43
C PHE A 193 -3.26 -24.44 8.35
N ARG A 194 -1.97 -24.50 8.63
CA ARG A 194 -1.02 -23.41 8.43
C ARG A 194 0.25 -23.93 7.84
N SER A 195 0.82 -23.18 6.91
CA SER A 195 2.19 -23.39 6.46
C SER A 195 3.06 -22.25 6.94
N ALA A 196 3.87 -22.47 7.99
CA ALA A 196 4.69 -21.42 8.59
C ALA A 196 5.64 -20.78 7.57
N ARG A 197 6.23 -21.60 6.68
CA ARG A 197 7.13 -21.14 5.62
C ARG A 197 6.47 -20.15 4.65
N SER A 198 5.22 -20.40 4.28
CA SER A 198 4.51 -19.57 3.30
C SER A 198 3.62 -18.50 3.94
N GLY A 199 3.41 -18.57 5.25
CA GLY A 199 2.50 -17.71 6.02
C GLY A 199 1.03 -17.89 5.65
N ILE A 200 0.67 -18.94 4.90
CA ILE A 200 -0.70 -19.21 4.48
C ILE A 200 -1.41 -19.99 5.59
N SER A 201 -2.63 -19.60 5.92
CA SER A 201 -3.52 -20.37 6.79
C SER A 201 -4.90 -20.59 6.17
N VAL A 202 -5.49 -21.73 6.48
CA VAL A 202 -6.81 -22.17 6.01
C VAL A 202 -7.57 -22.68 7.22
N LEU A 203 -8.70 -22.05 7.51
CA LEU A 203 -9.68 -22.51 8.48
C LEU A 203 -10.84 -23.16 7.75
N SER A 204 -11.33 -24.29 8.23
CA SER A 204 -12.56 -24.96 7.79
C SER A 204 -13.56 -24.93 8.93
N SER A 205 -14.57 -24.07 8.81
CA SER A 205 -15.71 -23.91 9.72
C SER A 205 -16.76 -23.00 9.09
N SER A 206 -17.94 -23.54 8.77
CA SER A 206 -19.05 -22.79 8.16
C SER A 206 -19.50 -21.62 9.03
N ILE A 207 -19.57 -21.83 10.36
CA ILE A 207 -19.96 -20.78 11.30
C ILE A 207 -18.92 -19.65 11.31
N SER A 208 -17.64 -20.00 11.27
CA SER A 208 -16.55 -19.01 11.24
C SER A 208 -16.54 -18.21 9.93
N ALA A 209 -16.81 -18.87 8.80
CA ALA A 209 -16.93 -18.22 7.50
C ALA A 209 -18.15 -17.29 7.43
N GLU A 210 -19.32 -17.74 7.89
CA GLU A 210 -20.53 -16.93 7.98
C GLU A 210 -20.33 -15.72 8.90
N PHE A 211 -19.71 -15.92 10.06
CA PHE A 211 -19.39 -14.84 10.99
C PHE A 211 -18.45 -13.80 10.34
N MET A 212 -17.43 -14.25 9.60
CA MET A 212 -16.53 -13.36 8.87
C MET A 212 -17.27 -12.55 7.80
N LEU A 213 -18.19 -13.18 7.05
CA LEU A 213 -19.04 -12.49 6.07
C LEU A 213 -19.95 -11.46 6.75
N ALA A 214 -20.55 -11.81 7.90
CA ALA A 214 -21.36 -10.88 8.68
C ALA A 214 -20.55 -9.67 9.16
N LEU A 215 -19.31 -9.86 9.62
CA LEU A 215 -18.42 -8.76 9.99
C LEU A 215 -18.18 -7.80 8.82
N THR A 216 -18.02 -8.33 7.60
CA THR A 216 -17.95 -7.49 6.40
C THR A 216 -19.28 -6.81 6.06
N ALA A 217 -20.44 -7.32 6.47
CA ALA A 217 -21.72 -6.64 6.23
C ALA A 217 -22.05 -5.55 7.26
N THR A 218 -21.58 -5.68 8.51
CA THR A 218 -21.97 -4.82 9.65
C THR A 218 -21.49 -3.36 9.58
N GLY A 219 -20.76 -2.97 8.54
CA GLY A 219 -20.43 -1.57 8.26
C GLY A 219 -21.61 -0.75 7.73
N HIS A 220 -22.57 -1.37 7.03
CA HIS A 220 -23.73 -0.71 6.42
C HIS A 220 -24.90 -1.71 6.26
N PRO A 221 -25.81 -1.84 7.25
CA PRO A 221 -26.89 -2.83 7.22
C PRO A 221 -27.98 -2.63 6.14
N PHE A 222 -27.87 -1.61 5.29
CA PHE A 222 -28.89 -1.24 4.30
C PHE A 222 -28.37 -1.11 2.86
N GLU A 223 -27.09 -1.38 2.59
CA GLU A 223 -26.56 -1.40 1.22
C GLU A 223 -26.55 -2.83 0.70
N THR A 224 -27.34 -3.09 -0.35
CA THR A 224 -27.39 -4.38 -1.04
C THR A 224 -26.12 -4.72 -1.82
N ASP A 225 -25.23 -3.73 -2.00
CA ASP A 225 -23.92 -3.95 -2.58
C ASP A 225 -22.93 -4.35 -1.48
N ARG A 226 -22.63 -5.66 -1.40
CA ARG A 226 -21.67 -6.21 -0.44
C ARG A 226 -20.24 -5.69 -0.69
N ARG A 227 -20.00 -4.92 -1.76
CA ARG A 227 -18.74 -4.22 -2.01
C ARG A 227 -18.67 -2.94 -1.21
N LEU A 228 -18.15 -3.19 -0.03
CA LEU A 228 -17.97 -2.30 1.08
C LEU A 228 -16.87 -1.22 0.73
N ASP A 229 -16.08 -1.44 -0.32
CA ASP A 229 -15.01 -0.56 -0.82
C ASP A 229 -15.35 0.01 -2.21
N ARG A 230 -14.85 1.20 -2.52
CA ARG A 230 -14.78 1.65 -3.92
C ARG A 230 -13.70 0.85 -4.63
N CYS A 231 -14.10 0.09 -5.64
CA CYS A 231 -13.19 -0.75 -6.42
C CYS A 231 -12.86 -0.11 -7.77
N PHE A 232 -11.62 -0.23 -8.20
CA PHE A 232 -11.19 0.01 -9.58
C PHE A 232 -10.41 -1.20 -10.10
N ASP A 233 -10.85 -1.78 -11.20
CA ASP A 233 -10.19 -2.94 -11.79
C ASP A 233 -8.93 -2.53 -12.57
N GLY A 234 -7.77 -2.62 -11.92
CA GLY A 234 -6.48 -2.30 -12.51
C GLY A 234 -5.87 -3.47 -13.28
N PRO A 235 -4.82 -3.22 -14.10
CA PRO A 235 -4.19 -4.27 -14.91
C PRO A 235 -3.47 -5.32 -14.06
N THR A 236 -2.88 -4.94 -12.91
CA THR A 236 -2.09 -5.85 -12.06
C THR A 236 -2.80 -6.21 -10.76
N ALA A 237 -3.78 -5.41 -10.34
CA ALA A 237 -4.49 -5.55 -9.08
C ALA A 237 -5.84 -4.84 -9.14
N GLU A 238 -6.81 -5.30 -8.36
CA GLU A 238 -8.00 -4.53 -8.02
C GLU A 238 -7.62 -3.52 -6.94
N LEU A 239 -7.88 -2.24 -7.18
CA LEU A 239 -7.59 -1.14 -6.26
C LEU A 239 -8.83 -0.87 -5.39
N LEU A 240 -8.64 -0.82 -4.08
CA LEU A 240 -9.70 -0.70 -3.09
C LEU A 240 -9.52 0.57 -2.25
N GLU A 241 -10.58 1.36 -2.14
CA GLU A 241 -10.62 2.53 -1.27
C GLU A 241 -11.76 2.42 -0.25
N ARG A 242 -11.43 2.67 1.02
CA ARG A 242 -12.42 2.89 2.08
C ARG A 242 -11.97 4.02 2.97
N GLY A 243 -12.75 5.09 3.02
CA GLY A 243 -12.36 6.29 3.76
C GLY A 243 -10.97 6.74 3.30
N ALA A 244 -10.01 6.77 4.24
CA ALA A 244 -8.61 7.07 3.96
C ALA A 244 -7.71 5.84 3.74
N ALA A 245 -8.19 4.62 4.01
CA ALA A 245 -7.44 3.40 3.72
C ALA A 245 -7.40 3.12 2.20
N ARG A 246 -6.23 2.69 1.73
CA ARG A 246 -5.93 2.33 0.35
C ARG A 246 -5.27 0.96 0.31
N ASN A 247 -5.95 0.00 -0.30
CA ASN A 247 -5.49 -1.38 -0.39
C ASN A 247 -5.58 -1.90 -1.83
N ALA A 248 -4.90 -2.99 -2.14
CA ALA A 248 -5.02 -3.63 -3.44
C ALA A 248 -5.08 -5.15 -3.28
N ILE A 249 -5.84 -5.81 -4.14
CA ILE A 249 -5.81 -7.26 -4.30
C ILE A 249 -5.02 -7.58 -5.57
N PRO A 250 -3.76 -8.07 -5.47
CA PRO A 250 -3.00 -8.45 -6.65
C PRO A 250 -3.72 -9.55 -7.43
N ARG A 251 -3.78 -9.44 -8.76
CA ARG A 251 -4.48 -10.44 -9.60
C ARG A 251 -3.93 -11.86 -9.43
N ARG A 252 -2.61 -11.99 -9.21
CA ARG A 252 -1.98 -13.27 -8.90
C ARG A 252 -2.53 -13.91 -7.62
N ILE A 253 -2.83 -13.10 -6.60
CA ILE A 253 -3.35 -13.57 -5.31
C ILE A 253 -4.82 -13.92 -5.45
N SER A 254 -5.62 -13.07 -6.09
CA SER A 254 -7.02 -13.36 -6.42
C SER A 254 -7.17 -14.69 -7.19
N ALA A 255 -6.36 -14.90 -8.24
CA ALA A 255 -6.37 -16.15 -9.01
C ALA A 255 -5.95 -17.37 -8.18
N ARG A 256 -4.99 -17.23 -7.26
CA ARG A 256 -4.56 -18.30 -6.35
C ARG A 256 -5.64 -18.65 -5.34
N LEU A 257 -6.31 -17.65 -4.75
CA LEU A 257 -7.44 -17.85 -3.85
C LEU A 257 -8.58 -18.56 -4.60
N ALA A 258 -8.99 -18.06 -5.77
CA ALA A 258 -10.02 -18.70 -6.59
C ALA A 258 -9.68 -20.16 -6.93
N SER A 259 -8.41 -20.45 -7.25
CA SER A 259 -7.96 -21.82 -7.49
C SER A 259 -8.01 -22.70 -6.24
N LEU A 260 -7.73 -22.15 -5.05
CA LEU A 260 -7.80 -22.88 -3.79
C LEU A 260 -9.25 -23.15 -3.40
N PHE A 261 -10.12 -22.13 -3.41
CA PHE A 261 -11.54 -22.27 -3.11
C PHE A 261 -12.21 -23.28 -4.06
N ARG A 262 -11.88 -23.28 -5.36
CA ARG A 262 -12.37 -24.31 -6.28
C ARG A 262 -11.91 -25.73 -5.90
N ALA A 263 -10.78 -25.88 -5.22
CA ALA A 263 -10.30 -27.18 -4.79
C ALA A 263 -10.93 -27.66 -3.48
N ILE A 264 -11.25 -26.75 -2.55
CA ILE A 264 -11.77 -27.08 -1.21
C ILE A 264 -13.28 -26.91 -1.05
N GLU A 265 -13.94 -26.13 -1.91
CA GLU A 265 -15.38 -25.81 -1.87
C GLU A 265 -16.08 -25.90 -3.24
N LEU A 266 -15.35 -26.12 -4.33
CA LEU A 266 -15.89 -26.11 -5.70
C LEU A 266 -16.51 -24.77 -6.13
N CYS A 267 -16.22 -23.67 -5.42
CA CYS A 267 -16.69 -22.32 -5.73
C CYS A 267 -15.52 -21.31 -5.76
N GLU A 268 -15.82 -20.06 -6.10
CA GLU A 268 -14.91 -18.93 -5.87
C GLU A 268 -15.24 -18.28 -4.51
N PRO A 269 -14.29 -17.59 -3.85
CA PRO A 269 -14.59 -16.93 -2.59
C PRO A 269 -15.68 -15.87 -2.76
N HIS A 270 -16.62 -15.83 -1.82
CA HIS A 270 -17.70 -14.84 -1.75
C HIS A 270 -17.17 -13.43 -1.56
N CYS A 271 -16.10 -13.28 -0.79
CA CYS A 271 -15.41 -12.00 -0.64
C CYS A 271 -13.91 -12.16 -0.47
N MET A 272 -13.18 -11.11 -0.84
CA MET A 272 -11.75 -10.96 -0.58
C MET A 272 -11.51 -9.65 0.14
N ILE A 273 -10.78 -9.70 1.25
CA ILE A 273 -10.54 -8.57 2.14
C ILE A 273 -9.04 -8.30 2.16
N ALA A 274 -8.63 -7.16 1.64
CA ALA A 274 -7.22 -6.76 1.63
C ALA A 274 -6.81 -6.12 2.96
N LEU A 275 -5.75 -6.65 3.56
CA LEU A 275 -5.03 -6.09 4.70
C LEU A 275 -3.71 -5.47 4.21
N GLU A 276 -2.80 -5.08 5.09
CA GLU A 276 -1.51 -4.49 4.66
C GLU A 276 -0.59 -5.51 3.98
N ASN A 277 -0.48 -6.69 4.57
CA ASN A 277 0.47 -7.74 4.17
C ASN A 277 -0.21 -9.08 3.87
N ALA A 278 -1.53 -9.10 3.74
CA ALA A 278 -2.28 -10.30 3.37
C ALA A 278 -3.60 -9.96 2.66
N VAL A 279 -4.19 -10.97 2.01
CA VAL A 279 -5.58 -10.97 1.55
C VAL A 279 -6.30 -12.13 2.24
N VAL A 280 -7.44 -11.85 2.84
CA VAL A 280 -8.34 -12.85 3.42
C VAL A 280 -9.40 -13.21 2.38
N GLY A 281 -9.47 -14.47 1.95
CA GLY A 281 -10.58 -14.99 1.16
C GLY A 281 -11.59 -15.68 2.06
N VAL A 282 -12.88 -15.48 1.82
CA VAL A 282 -13.96 -16.09 2.58
C VAL A 282 -14.93 -16.78 1.63
N GLY A 283 -15.21 -18.05 1.87
CA GLY A 283 -16.16 -18.87 1.11
C GLY A 283 -17.33 -19.32 1.97
N ASP A 284 -17.92 -20.48 1.63
CA ASP A 284 -19.06 -21.06 2.35
C ASP A 284 -18.64 -21.71 3.67
N GLN A 285 -17.48 -22.37 3.67
CA GLN A 285 -17.01 -23.21 4.78
C GLN A 285 -15.58 -22.87 5.20
N HIS A 286 -14.87 -22.06 4.44
CA HIS A 286 -13.46 -21.81 4.63
C HIS A 286 -13.13 -20.33 4.67
N VAL A 287 -12.16 -20.02 5.52
CA VAL A 287 -11.47 -18.74 5.57
C VAL A 287 -10.00 -18.99 5.25
N VAL A 288 -9.45 -18.22 4.32
CA VAL A 288 -8.06 -18.37 3.89
C VAL A 288 -7.33 -17.05 4.08
N LEU A 289 -6.21 -17.05 4.81
CA LEU A 289 -5.25 -15.94 4.82
C LEU A 289 -4.14 -16.24 3.82
N MET A 290 -3.92 -15.34 2.86
CA MET A 290 -2.82 -15.45 1.90
C MET A 290 -1.91 -14.23 1.98
N PRO A 291 -0.61 -14.38 2.33
CA PRO A 291 0.32 -13.26 2.37
C PRO A 291 0.50 -12.58 1.02
N ALA A 292 0.46 -11.25 1.03
CA ALA A 292 0.49 -10.42 -0.17
C ALA A 292 0.71 -8.95 0.19
N ILE A 293 1.53 -8.22 -0.58
CA ILE A 293 1.66 -6.76 -0.45
C ILE A 293 0.37 -6.11 -0.95
N SER A 294 -0.54 -5.85 -0.02
CA SER A 294 -1.94 -5.50 -0.31
C SER A 294 -2.37 -4.19 0.36
N GLY A 295 -1.49 -3.58 1.14
CA GLY A 295 -1.65 -2.26 1.74
C GLY A 295 -1.37 -1.09 0.80
N ALA A 296 -1.00 0.05 1.37
CA ALA A 296 -0.71 1.28 0.63
C ALA A 296 0.35 1.09 -0.46
N ALA A 297 1.39 0.31 -0.17
CA ALA A 297 2.45 0.02 -1.15
C ALA A 297 1.92 -0.77 -2.37
N GLY A 298 1.01 -1.73 -2.14
CA GLY A 298 0.36 -2.50 -3.19
C GLY A 298 -0.58 -1.64 -4.04
N TYR A 299 -1.36 -0.78 -3.37
CA TYR A 299 -2.22 0.21 -4.03
C TYR A 299 -1.41 1.15 -4.92
N GLU A 300 -0.33 1.73 -4.42
CA GLU A 300 0.53 2.64 -5.19
C GLU A 300 1.24 1.95 -6.37
N ALA A 301 1.60 0.68 -6.23
CA ALA A 301 2.13 -0.11 -7.34
C ALA A 301 1.06 -0.31 -8.43
N GLY A 302 -0.17 -0.66 -8.05
CA GLY A 302 -1.28 -0.82 -8.99
C GLY A 302 -1.70 0.51 -9.64
N ARG A 303 -1.77 1.60 -8.88
CA ARG A 303 -2.04 2.95 -9.40
C ARG A 303 -1.02 3.37 -10.45
N ARG A 304 0.28 3.10 -10.22
CA ARG A 304 1.34 3.34 -11.22
C ARG A 304 1.18 2.46 -12.46
N ALA A 305 0.74 1.21 -12.31
CA ALA A 305 0.48 0.33 -13.44
C ALA A 305 -0.72 0.82 -14.30
N VAL A 306 -1.77 1.35 -13.65
CA VAL A 306 -2.90 2.01 -14.32
C VAL A 306 -2.43 3.24 -15.08
N ALA A 307 -1.65 4.13 -14.44
CA ALA A 307 -1.10 5.32 -15.08
C ALA A 307 -0.23 4.97 -16.29
N ARG A 308 0.63 3.96 -16.18
CA ARG A 308 1.45 3.47 -17.29
C ARG A 308 0.58 2.95 -18.44
N ARG A 309 -0.43 2.12 -18.15
CA ARG A 309 -1.35 1.61 -19.17
C ARG A 309 -2.08 2.75 -19.87
N HIS A 310 -2.56 3.75 -19.15
CA HIS A 310 -3.19 4.92 -19.76
C HIS A 310 -2.23 5.70 -20.65
N ALA A 311 -0.97 5.85 -20.27
CA ALA A 311 0.04 6.50 -21.10
C ALA A 311 0.35 5.69 -22.38
N GLU A 312 0.39 4.36 -22.28
CA GLU A 312 0.56 3.44 -23.42
C GLU A 312 -0.66 3.51 -24.36
N ASP A 313 -1.87 3.39 -23.82
CA ASP A 313 -3.13 3.46 -24.57
C ASP A 313 -3.28 4.84 -25.24
N ALA A 314 -3.01 5.93 -24.52
CA ALA A 314 -3.03 7.28 -25.07
C ALA A 314 -1.96 7.47 -26.15
N GLY A 315 -0.74 6.97 -25.93
CA GLY A 315 0.33 7.01 -26.93
C GLY A 315 -0.05 6.24 -28.21
N PHE A 316 -0.71 5.09 -28.08
CA PHE A 316 -1.21 4.32 -29.23
C PHE A 316 -2.33 5.04 -29.97
N LEU A 317 -3.36 5.51 -29.25
CA LEU A 317 -4.53 6.18 -29.82
C LEU A 317 -4.17 7.53 -30.45
N ASN A 318 -3.24 8.26 -29.85
CA ASN A 318 -2.82 9.60 -30.26
C ASN A 318 -1.51 9.60 -31.07
N GLY A 319 -0.97 8.44 -31.43
CA GLY A 319 0.32 8.31 -32.11
C GLY A 319 0.39 9.04 -33.45
N GLY A 320 -0.76 9.22 -34.11
CA GLY A 320 -0.92 9.97 -35.35
C GLY A 320 -1.36 11.43 -35.19
N LEU A 321 -1.36 11.98 -33.96
CA LEU A 321 -1.64 13.41 -33.76
C LEU A 321 -0.39 14.24 -34.02
N ASP A 322 -0.52 15.26 -34.85
CA ASP A 322 0.44 16.35 -34.94
C ASP A 322 0.06 17.47 -33.97
N PHE A 323 0.99 18.36 -33.66
CA PHE A 323 0.73 19.51 -32.80
C PHE A 323 1.06 20.82 -33.49
N GLN A 324 0.16 21.78 -33.32
CA GLN A 324 0.38 23.16 -33.68
C GLN A 324 0.66 23.98 -32.41
N TRP A 325 1.62 24.89 -32.51
CA TRP A 325 2.09 25.71 -31.39
C TRP A 325 1.72 27.16 -31.61
N ALA A 326 1.42 27.87 -30.53
CA ALA A 326 1.20 29.31 -30.57
C ALA A 326 2.47 30.03 -31.01
N ASP A 327 2.37 30.95 -31.98
CA ASP A 327 3.45 31.87 -32.33
C ASP A 327 2.94 33.33 -32.22
N PRO A 328 3.44 34.14 -31.26
CA PRO A 328 4.47 33.80 -30.27
C PRO A 328 3.96 32.95 -29.10
N THR A 329 4.76 32.00 -28.63
CA THR A 329 4.46 31.21 -27.43
C THR A 329 4.75 32.03 -26.15
N ASN A 330 3.87 31.97 -25.15
CA ASN A 330 4.10 32.62 -23.85
C ASN A 330 5.14 31.84 -23.01
N PRO A 331 6.29 32.45 -22.61
CA PRO A 331 7.35 31.76 -21.87
C PRO A 331 6.92 31.17 -20.52
N GLY A 332 6.15 31.91 -19.72
CA GLY A 332 5.70 31.43 -18.41
C GLY A 332 4.66 30.30 -18.53
N ARG A 333 3.80 30.33 -19.55
CA ARG A 333 2.90 29.20 -19.83
C ARG A 333 3.65 27.98 -20.35
N PHE A 334 4.68 28.18 -21.17
CA PHE A 334 5.56 27.10 -21.61
C PHE A 334 6.29 26.44 -20.42
N GLU A 335 6.85 27.22 -19.50
CA GLU A 335 7.46 26.67 -18.29
C GLU A 335 6.48 25.84 -17.47
N ASN A 336 5.25 26.34 -17.27
CA ASN A 336 4.20 25.61 -16.57
C ASN A 336 3.80 24.30 -17.29
N LEU A 337 3.80 24.30 -18.63
CA LEU A 337 3.59 23.09 -19.42
C LEU A 337 4.69 22.05 -19.12
N ILE A 338 5.95 22.47 -19.17
CA ILE A 338 7.09 21.58 -18.88
C ILE A 338 7.08 21.08 -17.44
N LEU A 339 6.72 21.93 -16.48
CA LEU A 339 6.53 21.56 -15.08
C LEU A 339 5.50 20.43 -14.95
N GLU A 340 4.34 20.56 -15.58
CA GLU A 340 3.27 19.56 -15.53
C GLU A 340 3.67 18.26 -16.21
N LEU A 341 4.39 18.33 -17.34
CA LEU A 341 4.95 17.15 -18.01
C LEU A 341 5.99 16.43 -17.13
N LEU A 342 6.88 17.16 -16.46
CA LEU A 342 7.85 16.57 -15.52
C LEU A 342 7.19 15.97 -14.28
N ARG A 343 6.04 16.48 -13.83
CA ARG A 343 5.30 15.93 -12.66
C ARG A 343 4.72 14.55 -12.93
N VAL A 344 4.42 14.21 -14.19
CA VAL A 344 3.89 12.91 -14.57
C VAL A 344 5.00 11.90 -14.91
N GLU A 345 6.26 12.34 -15.01
CA GLU A 345 7.40 11.45 -15.25
C GLU A 345 7.70 10.57 -14.02
N PRO A 346 7.80 9.23 -14.18
CA PRO A 346 8.13 8.34 -13.08
C PRO A 346 9.47 8.66 -12.43
N GLY A 347 9.51 8.75 -11.09
CA GLY A 347 10.76 8.97 -10.36
C GLY A 347 11.30 10.40 -10.42
N VAL A 348 10.50 11.35 -10.91
CA VAL A 348 10.82 12.76 -10.97
C VAL A 348 9.99 13.53 -9.93
N ARG A 349 10.65 14.37 -9.14
CA ARG A 349 10.00 15.40 -8.33
C ARG A 349 10.46 16.76 -8.84
N VAL A 350 9.52 17.64 -9.16
CA VAL A 350 9.83 18.96 -9.69
C VAL A 350 9.11 20.06 -8.91
N ARG A 351 9.81 21.17 -8.70
CA ARG A 351 9.27 22.40 -8.13
C ARG A 351 9.64 23.58 -9.04
N ALA A 352 8.73 24.53 -9.19
CA ALA A 352 9.06 25.83 -9.79
C ALA A 352 9.98 26.62 -8.84
N SER A 353 10.85 27.45 -9.40
CA SER A 353 11.73 28.32 -8.63
C SER A 353 11.06 29.67 -8.41
N GLY A 354 10.82 30.04 -7.15
CA GLY A 354 10.58 31.44 -6.74
C GLY A 354 9.22 32.07 -7.11
N ASN A 355 8.81 33.05 -6.29
CA ASN A 355 7.72 33.97 -6.61
C ASN A 355 8.19 35.01 -7.65
N VAL A 356 7.25 35.56 -8.41
CA VAL A 356 7.35 36.55 -9.53
C VAL A 356 8.33 37.74 -9.32
N ASN A 357 8.87 37.96 -8.11
CA ASN A 357 9.69 39.12 -7.74
C ASN A 357 11.19 38.83 -7.44
N ASP A 358 11.63 37.57 -7.42
CA ASP A 358 13.07 37.29 -7.37
C ASP A 358 13.64 37.18 -8.79
N ARG A 359 14.79 37.79 -9.07
CA ARG A 359 15.50 37.56 -10.33
C ARG A 359 15.86 36.09 -10.40
N ASP A 360 15.20 35.33 -11.27
CA ASP A 360 15.51 33.93 -11.54
C ASP A 360 16.96 33.85 -12.03
N GLN A 361 17.87 33.45 -11.14
CA GLN A 361 19.32 33.47 -11.34
C GLN A 361 19.79 32.38 -12.33
N GLY A 362 19.05 32.17 -13.42
CA GLY A 362 19.29 31.16 -14.44
C GLY A 362 18.62 29.80 -14.18
N ARG A 363 17.69 29.70 -13.21
CA ARG A 363 16.96 28.46 -12.88
C ARG A 363 15.46 28.71 -12.88
N ASP A 364 14.76 27.97 -13.73
CA ASP A 364 13.30 28.00 -13.80
C ASP A 364 12.73 26.87 -12.92
N LEU A 365 13.32 25.67 -12.99
CA LEU A 365 12.85 24.47 -12.29
C LEU A 365 13.92 23.85 -11.38
N HIS A 366 13.49 23.29 -10.24
CA HIS A 366 14.30 22.42 -9.39
C HIS A 366 13.79 20.98 -9.48
N ILE A 367 14.62 20.09 -10.04
CA ILE A 367 14.25 18.72 -10.37
C ILE A 367 15.08 17.75 -9.51
N GLU A 368 14.42 16.80 -8.87
CA GLU A 368 15.05 15.65 -8.21
C GLU A 368 14.65 14.37 -8.94
N LYS A 369 15.63 13.64 -9.46
CA LYS A 369 15.44 12.33 -10.08
C LYS A 369 15.88 11.21 -9.13
N TYR A 370 15.10 10.14 -9.08
CA TYR A 370 15.41 8.94 -8.29
C TYR A 370 15.83 7.81 -9.23
N VAL A 371 17.12 7.53 -9.20
CA VAL A 371 17.79 6.67 -10.18
C VAL A 371 18.19 5.37 -9.54
N ARG A 372 17.93 4.24 -10.20
CA ARG A 372 18.44 2.94 -9.74
C ARG A 372 19.93 2.86 -10.01
N HIS A 373 20.70 2.41 -9.04
CA HIS A 373 22.10 2.08 -9.26
C HIS A 373 22.40 0.69 -8.72
N GLU A 374 23.39 0.03 -9.31
CA GLU A 374 23.82 -1.28 -8.85
C GLU A 374 24.47 -1.16 -7.48
N VAL A 375 23.96 -1.95 -6.54
CA VAL A 375 24.53 -2.08 -5.20
C VAL A 375 25.27 -3.41 -5.16
N VAL A 376 26.53 -3.38 -4.76
CA VAL A 376 27.31 -4.60 -4.53
C VAL A 376 26.67 -5.33 -3.34
N ALA A 377 26.34 -6.61 -3.55
CA ALA A 377 25.77 -7.46 -2.53
C ALA A 377 26.63 -7.43 -1.25
N GLY A 378 26.00 -7.13 -0.10
CA GLY A 378 26.67 -7.04 1.21
C GLY A 378 26.98 -5.62 1.70
N THR A 379 26.51 -4.57 1.01
CA THR A 379 26.61 -3.17 1.50
C THR A 379 25.24 -2.61 1.90
N GLU A 380 25.20 -1.74 2.90
CA GLU A 380 23.97 -1.03 3.36
C GLU A 380 23.53 0.11 2.41
N ALA A 381 24.12 0.21 1.22
CA ALA A 381 23.80 1.29 0.30
C ALA A 381 22.39 1.11 -0.31
N SER A 382 21.62 2.19 -0.34
CA SER A 382 20.28 2.22 -0.99
C SER A 382 20.42 1.91 -2.48
N PRO A 383 19.59 1.04 -3.10
CA PRO A 383 19.61 0.77 -4.54
C PRO A 383 19.09 1.92 -5.41
N VAL A 384 18.74 3.04 -4.77
CA VAL A 384 18.24 4.25 -5.42
C VAL A 384 19.07 5.44 -4.95
N ARG A 385 19.66 6.17 -5.90
CA ARG A 385 20.37 7.42 -5.68
C ARG A 385 19.50 8.60 -6.09
N ARG A 386 19.49 9.66 -5.29
CA ARG A 386 18.86 10.93 -5.65
C ARG A 386 19.84 11.80 -6.43
N VAL A 387 19.42 12.30 -7.59
CA VAL A 387 20.17 13.20 -8.47
C VAL A 387 19.45 14.54 -8.53
N ARG A 388 20.13 15.63 -8.18
CA ARG A 388 19.58 16.99 -8.24
C ARG A 388 19.95 17.65 -9.56
N VAL A 389 18.95 18.18 -10.25
CA VAL A 389 19.05 18.74 -11.59
C VAL A 389 18.42 20.14 -11.61
N VAL A 390 19.12 21.11 -12.21
CA VAL A 390 18.58 22.44 -12.49
C VAL A 390 17.88 22.40 -13.84
N GLY A 391 16.62 22.83 -13.90
CA GLY A 391 15.86 22.94 -15.14
C GLY A 391 15.75 24.37 -15.66
N GLN A 392 15.86 24.52 -16.98
CA GLN A 392 15.63 25.78 -17.68
C GLN A 392 14.70 25.56 -18.89
N CYS A 393 13.78 26.48 -19.12
CA CYS A 393 12.81 26.47 -20.19
C CYS A 393 13.07 27.67 -21.13
N LYS A 394 13.23 27.42 -22.43
CA LYS A 394 13.49 28.48 -23.42
C LYS A 394 12.47 28.45 -24.55
N VAL A 395 11.80 29.58 -24.72
CA VAL A 395 10.94 29.84 -25.88
C VAL A 395 11.70 30.69 -26.90
N ARG A 396 11.81 30.19 -28.14
CA ARG A 396 12.42 30.88 -29.27
C ARG A 396 11.63 30.59 -30.55
N ARG A 397 11.78 31.46 -31.56
CA ARG A 397 11.32 31.19 -32.94
C ARG A 397 12.34 30.38 -33.74
N GLY A 398 13.64 30.59 -33.46
CA GLY A 398 14.74 29.87 -34.10
C GLY A 398 15.37 28.81 -33.19
N ALA A 399 16.54 28.34 -33.58
CA ALA A 399 17.34 27.41 -32.79
C ALA A 399 17.80 28.03 -31.45
N VAL A 400 17.85 27.23 -30.39
CA VAL A 400 18.50 27.59 -29.13
C VAL A 400 19.95 27.16 -29.18
N SER A 401 20.86 28.11 -28.97
CA SER A 401 22.31 27.93 -29.04
C SER A 401 22.97 28.00 -27.66
N LYS A 402 24.27 27.73 -27.58
CA LYS A 402 25.03 27.84 -26.33
C LYS A 402 25.01 29.26 -25.74
N VAL A 403 24.90 30.29 -26.59
CA VAL A 403 24.81 31.69 -26.17
C VAL A 403 23.51 31.98 -25.41
N ASP A 404 22.44 31.24 -25.72
CA ASP A 404 21.13 31.38 -25.07
C ASP A 404 21.06 30.72 -23.69
N VAL A 405 22.04 29.87 -23.38
CA VAL A 405 22.16 29.10 -22.15
C VAL A 405 23.57 29.30 -21.57
N PRO A 406 23.94 30.54 -21.22
CA PRO A 406 25.26 30.82 -20.66
C PRO A 406 25.40 30.20 -19.27
N ASP A 407 26.63 29.92 -18.87
CA ASP A 407 27.02 29.66 -17.49
C ASP A 407 26.32 28.47 -16.79
N ILE A 408 25.96 27.42 -17.56
CA ILE A 408 25.33 26.20 -17.02
C ILE A 408 26.09 25.66 -15.80
N LEU A 409 27.42 25.54 -15.89
CA LEU A 409 28.24 25.00 -14.79
C LEU A 409 28.21 25.88 -13.53
N ASP A 410 28.19 27.21 -13.70
CA ASP A 410 28.09 28.14 -12.59
C ASP A 410 26.72 28.07 -11.92
N THR A 411 25.66 27.87 -12.71
CA THR A 411 24.30 27.66 -12.21
C THR A 411 24.19 26.34 -11.44
N LEU A 412 24.82 25.26 -11.93
CA LEU A 412 24.89 23.97 -11.21
C LEU A 412 25.58 24.13 -9.86
N THR A 413 26.72 24.81 -9.85
CA THR A 413 27.51 25.08 -8.63
C THR A 413 26.71 25.90 -7.63
N ARG A 414 26.08 27.01 -8.08
CA ARG A 414 25.25 27.88 -7.24
C ARG A 414 24.07 27.16 -6.59
N HIS A 415 23.49 26.18 -7.26
CA HIS A 415 22.33 25.45 -6.76
C HIS A 415 22.65 24.07 -6.17
N ASN A 416 23.93 23.73 -6.01
CA ASN A 416 24.38 22.41 -5.53
C ASN A 416 23.67 21.27 -6.28
N ALA A 417 23.56 21.43 -7.60
CA ALA A 417 23.00 20.47 -8.52
C ALA A 417 24.12 19.77 -9.28
N VAL A 418 23.89 18.52 -9.64
CA VAL A 418 24.88 17.66 -10.31
C VAL A 418 24.59 17.49 -11.80
N GLY A 419 23.54 18.16 -12.30
CA GLY A 419 23.04 17.97 -13.65
C GLY A 419 22.11 19.07 -14.12
N PHE A 420 21.89 19.12 -15.43
CA PHE A 420 21.13 20.17 -16.10
C PHE A 420 20.01 19.60 -16.98
N PHE A 421 18.86 20.24 -16.94
CA PHE A 421 17.70 19.93 -17.76
C PHE A 421 17.31 21.14 -18.62
N LEU A 422 17.16 20.96 -19.92
CA LEU A 422 16.75 22.03 -20.85
C LEU A 422 15.49 21.64 -21.62
N ALA A 423 14.43 22.43 -21.52
CA ALA A 423 13.28 22.29 -22.41
C ALA A 423 13.20 23.48 -23.38
N VAL A 424 13.05 23.20 -24.68
CA VAL A 424 12.96 24.22 -25.73
C VAL A 424 11.71 24.04 -26.58
N SER A 425 11.06 25.16 -26.95
CA SER A 425 9.86 25.13 -27.81
C SER A 425 10.15 24.81 -29.28
N THR A 426 11.43 24.76 -29.66
CA THR A 426 11.90 24.51 -31.03
C THR A 426 12.94 23.38 -31.02
N TYR A 427 14.15 23.65 -31.52
CA TYR A 427 15.28 22.72 -31.61
C TYR A 427 16.53 23.41 -31.07
N VAL A 428 17.52 22.60 -30.70
CA VAL A 428 18.85 23.09 -30.25
C VAL A 428 19.83 23.07 -31.42
N THR A 429 20.85 23.93 -31.39
CA THR A 429 21.94 23.87 -32.37
C THR A 429 22.80 22.63 -32.14
N SER A 430 23.46 22.13 -33.19
CA SER A 430 24.37 20.98 -33.09
C SER A 430 25.48 21.19 -32.06
N ASP A 431 26.01 22.41 -31.95
CA ASP A 431 27.03 22.75 -30.96
C ASP A 431 26.53 22.59 -29.52
N LEU A 432 25.31 23.03 -29.23
CA LEU A 432 24.71 22.88 -27.91
C LEU A 432 24.37 21.41 -27.63
N ALA A 433 23.82 20.70 -28.62
CA ALA A 433 23.53 19.26 -28.50
C ALA A 433 24.79 18.46 -28.21
N ASN A 434 25.87 18.65 -28.98
CA ASN A 434 27.16 17.99 -28.78
C ASN A 434 27.74 18.28 -27.38
N TRP A 435 27.58 19.52 -26.90
CA TRP A 435 28.02 19.88 -25.55
C TRP A 435 27.21 19.14 -24.48
N LEU A 436 25.87 19.12 -24.61
CA LEU A 436 24.98 18.41 -23.68
C LEU A 436 25.24 16.90 -23.69
N ASP A 437 25.47 16.31 -24.86
CA ASP A 437 25.86 14.91 -25.02
C ASP A 437 27.20 14.60 -24.36
N GLY A 438 28.19 15.49 -24.50
CA GLY A 438 29.49 15.36 -23.84
C GLY A 438 29.38 15.32 -22.31
N GLU A 439 28.50 16.14 -21.72
CA GLU A 439 28.24 16.10 -20.28
C GLU A 439 27.37 14.91 -19.86
N ARG A 440 26.39 14.54 -20.68
CA ARG A 440 25.55 13.35 -20.47
C ARG A 440 26.39 12.08 -20.51
N ALA A 441 27.40 11.97 -21.36
CA ALA A 441 28.30 10.81 -21.37
C ALA A 441 29.03 10.61 -20.04
N LYS A 442 29.34 11.70 -19.32
CA LYS A 442 29.97 11.66 -17.99
C LYS A 442 28.96 11.35 -16.88
N SER A 443 27.71 11.75 -17.06
CA SER A 443 26.63 11.55 -16.07
C SER A 443 25.28 11.40 -16.78
N PRO A 444 24.96 10.18 -17.29
CA PRO A 444 23.83 9.95 -18.20
C PRO A 444 22.47 10.34 -17.63
N GLU A 445 22.36 10.27 -16.31
CA GLU A 445 21.14 10.49 -15.53
C GLU A 445 20.96 11.97 -15.13
N ALA A 446 22.02 12.77 -15.21
CA ALA A 446 22.08 14.12 -14.70
C ALA A 446 21.80 15.18 -15.78
N TYR A 447 22.09 14.88 -17.04
CA TYR A 447 21.89 15.80 -18.17
C TYR A 447 20.82 15.28 -19.12
N GLU A 448 19.82 16.11 -19.40
CA GLU A 448 18.72 15.79 -20.32
C GLU A 448 18.21 17.06 -21.00
N TRP A 449 17.69 16.95 -22.21
CA TRP A 449 16.99 18.05 -22.85
C TRP A 449 15.80 17.54 -23.66
N TRP A 450 14.75 18.35 -23.73
CA TRP A 450 13.57 18.12 -24.55
C TRP A 450 13.47 19.23 -25.58
N THR A 451 13.42 18.84 -26.85
CA THR A 451 13.02 19.71 -27.94
C THR A 451 11.51 19.58 -28.16
N ARG A 452 11.00 20.32 -29.15
CA ARG A 452 9.61 20.22 -29.56
C ARG A 452 9.16 18.77 -29.78
N VAL A 453 9.99 17.94 -30.38
CA VAL A 453 9.67 16.53 -30.65
C VAL A 453 9.43 15.76 -29.36
N GLU A 454 10.37 15.83 -28.40
CA GLU A 454 10.25 15.13 -27.11
C GLU A 454 9.08 15.65 -26.26
N ILE A 455 8.70 16.91 -26.42
CA ILE A 455 7.55 17.50 -25.73
C ILE A 455 6.24 17.01 -26.35
N GLU A 456 6.12 17.01 -27.67
CA GLU A 456 4.96 16.51 -28.40
C GLU A 456 4.70 15.03 -28.11
N ASP A 457 5.74 14.19 -28.09
CA ASP A 457 5.62 12.79 -27.71
C ASP A 457 5.03 12.60 -26.31
N ARG A 458 5.40 13.47 -25.36
CA ARG A 458 4.85 13.45 -24.01
C ARG A 458 3.41 13.94 -23.95
N LEU A 459 3.06 14.93 -24.77
CA LEU A 459 1.68 15.41 -24.92
C LEU A 459 0.77 14.32 -25.49
N ARG A 460 1.21 13.51 -26.46
CA ARG A 460 0.45 12.36 -26.98
C ARG A 460 0.08 11.36 -25.88
N ARG A 461 1.03 11.10 -24.97
CA ARG A 461 0.84 10.21 -23.81
C ARG A 461 0.01 10.84 -22.69
N ASN A 462 -0.17 12.16 -22.71
CA ASN A 462 -0.84 12.93 -21.65
C ASN A 462 -1.86 13.94 -22.24
N PRO A 463 -2.93 13.48 -22.91
CA PRO A 463 -3.87 14.37 -23.61
C PRO A 463 -4.59 15.36 -22.68
N GLY A 464 -4.78 15.01 -21.40
CA GLY A 464 -5.33 15.94 -20.41
C GLY A 464 -4.42 17.14 -20.12
N ILE A 465 -3.10 16.97 -20.21
CA ILE A 465 -2.15 18.09 -20.14
C ILE A 465 -2.25 18.92 -21.42
N ALA A 466 -2.26 18.28 -22.59
CA ALA A 466 -2.41 18.98 -23.88
C ALA A 466 -3.66 19.89 -23.88
N ALA A 467 -4.81 19.38 -23.42
CA ALA A 467 -6.05 20.16 -23.35
C ALA A 467 -5.96 21.39 -22.42
N ARG A 468 -5.25 21.28 -21.28
CA ARG A 468 -5.07 22.39 -20.32
C ARG A 468 -4.12 23.49 -20.79
N PHE A 469 -3.29 23.18 -21.79
CA PHE A 469 -2.31 24.08 -22.37
C PHE A 469 -2.59 24.34 -23.85
N SER A 470 -3.86 24.28 -24.26
CA SER A 470 -4.29 24.54 -25.64
C SER A 470 -3.99 25.96 -26.13
N ASP A 471 -3.73 26.89 -25.22
CA ASP A 471 -3.23 28.25 -25.51
C ASP A 471 -1.75 28.28 -25.92
N VAL A 472 -1.00 27.22 -25.61
CA VAL A 472 0.42 27.05 -25.95
C VAL A 472 0.58 26.09 -27.13
N VAL A 473 -0.11 24.96 -27.09
CA VAL A 473 0.02 23.86 -28.04
C VAL A 473 -1.28 23.06 -28.11
N TRP A 474 -1.77 22.76 -29.31
CA TRP A 474 -3.00 22.00 -29.52
C TRP A 474 -2.84 20.91 -30.57
N PRO A 475 -3.52 19.76 -30.42
CA PRO A 475 -3.46 18.68 -31.39
C PRO A 475 -4.19 19.07 -32.69
N VAL A 476 -3.64 18.64 -33.82
CA VAL A 476 -4.24 18.71 -35.15
C VAL A 476 -4.29 17.30 -35.73
N GLY A 477 -5.48 16.88 -36.20
CA GLY A 477 -5.62 15.58 -36.84
C GLY A 477 -5.01 15.57 -38.24
N ASN A 478 -4.71 14.37 -38.77
CA ASN A 478 -4.13 14.13 -40.11
C ASN A 478 -4.93 14.69 -41.31
N CYS A 479 -6.00 15.45 -41.10
CA CYS A 479 -6.80 16.12 -42.14
C CYS A 479 -6.90 17.65 -41.94
N GLY A 480 -6.06 18.26 -41.10
CA GLY A 480 -6.04 19.73 -40.92
C GLY A 480 -7.26 20.32 -40.21
N ALA A 481 -8.20 19.48 -39.76
CA ALA A 481 -9.30 19.90 -38.90
C ALA A 481 -8.80 19.95 -37.44
N VAL A 482 -8.99 21.11 -36.81
CA VAL A 482 -8.76 21.29 -35.36
C VAL A 482 -9.74 20.39 -34.63
N VAL A 483 -9.21 19.40 -33.89
CA VAL A 483 -10.02 18.61 -32.95
C VAL A 483 -10.23 19.51 -31.73
N LYS A 484 -11.37 20.18 -31.67
CA LYS A 484 -11.78 21.00 -30.52
C LYS A 484 -12.31 20.14 -29.39
#